data_AF-A0A7V9ED91-F1
#
_entry.id   AF-A0A7V9ED91-F1
#
_cell.length_a   1.000
_cell.length_b   1.000
_cell.length_c   1.000
_cell.angle_alpha   90.00
_cell.angle_beta   90.00
_cell.angle_gamma   90.00
#
_symmetry.space_group_name_H-M   'P 1'
#
loop_
_entity.id
_entity.type
_entity.pdbx_description
1 polymer ?
#
loop_
_entity_poly.entity_id
_entity_poly.type
_entity_poly.pdbx_seq_one_letter_code
_entity_poly.pdbx_strand_id
1 'polypeptide(L)'
;MLDGIQKNSIIVGADGDPRGGVCPIYATSSPPSKRVGRPFARAWDRYAGARLGRPASERELNTLRSMLETSIELERDTEPVVSLHAGIVAHKASEARTRA
;
A
#
# COMPACT_ATOMS: atom_id res chain seq x y z
N MET A 1 6.54 -3.60 1.72
CA MET A 1 6.64 -2.98 0.38
C MET A 1 8.05 -2.52 0.05
N LEU A 2 8.76 -1.86 0.97
CA LEU A 2 10.16 -1.44 0.78
C LEU A 2 11.10 -2.56 0.28
N ASP A 3 11.09 -3.71 0.95
CA ASP A 3 11.86 -4.90 0.54
C ASP A 3 11.50 -5.37 -0.88
N GLY A 4 10.21 -5.31 -1.22
CA GLY A 4 9.69 -5.63 -2.54
C GLY A 4 10.25 -4.76 -3.66
N ILE A 5 10.38 -3.47 -3.42
CA ILE A 5 10.93 -2.51 -4.40
C ILE A 5 12.42 -2.75 -4.66
N GLN A 6 13.15 -3.29 -3.68
CA GLN A 6 14.57 -3.62 -3.85
C GLN A 6 14.80 -4.92 -4.63
N LYS A 7 13.92 -5.90 -4.44
CA LYS A 7 14.08 -7.26 -5.00
C LYS A 7 13.47 -7.43 -6.39
N ASN A 8 12.62 -6.51 -6.83
CA ASN A 8 11.86 -6.65 -8.05
C ASN A 8 12.14 -5.52 -9.04
N SER A 9 12.03 -5.83 -10.33
CA SER A 9 12.01 -4.81 -11.38
C SER A 9 10.67 -4.07 -11.34
N ILE A 10 10.68 -2.85 -10.83
CA ILE A 10 9.48 -2.04 -10.67
C ILE A 10 9.15 -1.32 -11.96
N ILE A 11 7.86 -1.26 -12.28
CA ILE A 11 7.34 -0.60 -13.48
C ILE A 11 6.34 0.52 -13.14
N VAL A 12 6.13 1.39 -14.13
CA VAL A 12 5.07 2.39 -14.19
C VAL A 12 4.23 2.14 -15.45
N GLY A 13 2.95 2.48 -15.39
CA GLY A 13 2.01 2.33 -16.49
C GLY A 13 1.29 0.98 -16.48
N ALA A 14 -0.04 1.04 -16.48
CA ALA A 14 -1.00 -0.01 -16.79
C ALA A 14 -0.88 -1.31 -15.97
N ASP A 15 -0.86 -1.18 -14.64
CA ASP A 15 -1.26 -2.22 -13.66
C ASP A 15 -0.61 -3.62 -13.84
N GLY A 16 0.63 -3.64 -14.36
CA GLY A 16 1.40 -4.85 -14.69
C GLY A 16 1.74 -4.94 -16.18
N ASP A 17 3.03 -5.04 -16.55
CA ASP A 17 3.51 -5.19 -17.93
C ASP A 17 4.57 -6.33 -18.06
N PRO A 18 4.52 -7.13 -19.14
CA PRO A 18 4.70 -8.58 -19.17
C PRO A 18 6.14 -9.06 -19.42
N ARG A 19 7.13 -8.17 -19.36
CA ARG A 19 8.57 -8.53 -19.43
C ARG A 19 9.17 -8.86 -18.05
N GLY A 20 8.33 -9.22 -17.08
CA GLY A 20 8.73 -9.58 -15.71
C GLY A 20 8.77 -8.42 -14.71
N GLY A 21 8.18 -7.27 -15.04
CA GLY A 21 8.09 -6.13 -14.14
C GLY A 21 6.85 -6.19 -13.22
N VAL A 22 6.95 -5.63 -12.01
CA VAL A 22 5.85 -5.64 -11.04
C VAL A 22 5.50 -4.23 -10.56
N CYS A 23 4.21 -3.95 -10.42
CA CYS A 23 3.76 -2.72 -9.77
C CYS A 23 4.12 -2.77 -8.27
N PRO A 24 4.60 -1.66 -7.67
CA PRO A 24 5.14 -1.67 -6.31
C PRO A 24 4.20 -2.26 -5.26
N ILE A 25 2.89 -2.05 -5.40
CA ILE A 25 1.91 -2.52 -4.43
C ILE A 25 1.77 -4.05 -4.39
N TYR A 26 2.13 -4.73 -5.48
CA TYR A 26 2.12 -6.19 -5.56
C TYR A 26 3.50 -6.79 -5.28
N ALA A 27 4.55 -5.98 -5.15
CA ALA A 27 5.90 -6.45 -4.83
C ALA A 27 6.06 -6.84 -3.35
N THR A 28 5.01 -6.71 -2.54
CA THR A 28 5.06 -7.01 -1.09
C THR A 28 5.05 -8.51 -0.83
N SER A 29 5.52 -8.92 0.35
CA SER A 29 5.45 -10.33 0.81
C SER A 29 4.00 -10.84 0.96
N SER A 30 3.05 -9.93 1.17
CA SER A 30 1.61 -10.24 1.24
C SER A 30 0.88 -9.30 0.29
N PRO A 31 0.85 -9.62 -1.02
CA PRO A 31 0.27 -8.75 -2.03
C PRO A 31 -1.25 -8.63 -1.82
N PRO A 32 -1.82 -7.42 -1.94
CA PRO A 32 -3.26 -7.24 -1.87
C PRO A 32 -3.95 -7.81 -3.11
N SER A 33 -5.25 -8.09 -3.00
CA SER A 33 -6.05 -8.45 -4.17
C SER A 33 -5.99 -7.35 -5.25
N LYS A 34 -6.16 -7.71 -6.53
CA LYS A 34 -6.17 -6.74 -7.63
C LYS A 34 -7.14 -5.58 -7.40
N ARG A 35 -8.31 -5.87 -6.83
CA ARG A 35 -9.33 -4.86 -6.50
C ARG A 35 -8.81 -3.81 -5.51
N VAL A 36 -8.11 -4.25 -4.46
CA VAL A 36 -7.57 -3.37 -3.41
C VAL A 36 -6.33 -2.62 -3.88
N GLY A 37 -5.49 -3.22 -4.74
CA GLY A 37 -4.27 -2.59 -5.24
C GLY A 37 -4.48 -1.57 -6.38
N ARG A 38 -5.57 -1.72 -7.14
CA ARG A 38 -5.89 -0.89 -8.32
C ARG A 38 -5.84 0.63 -8.09
N PRO A 39 -6.41 1.18 -7.01
CA PRO A 39 -6.33 2.62 -6.73
C PRO A 39 -4.89 3.13 -6.61
N PHE A 40 -4.04 2.39 -5.91
CA PHE A 40 -2.62 2.74 -5.79
C PHE A 40 -1.92 2.68 -7.14
N ALA A 41 -2.10 1.60 -7.90
CA ALA A 41 -1.45 1.46 -9.19
C ALA A 41 -1.79 2.62 -10.15
N ARG A 42 -3.05 3.05 -10.15
CA ARG A 42 -3.48 4.24 -10.90
C ARG A 42 -2.83 5.53 -10.41
N ALA A 43 -2.71 5.71 -9.09
CA ALA A 43 -2.05 6.88 -8.52
C ALA A 43 -0.56 6.92 -8.87
N TRP A 44 0.09 5.75 -8.82
CA TRP A 44 1.48 5.57 -9.21
C TRP A 44 1.71 5.89 -10.69
N ASP A 45 0.88 5.35 -11.58
CA ASP A 45 0.95 5.64 -13.01
C ASP A 45 0.75 7.13 -13.31
N ARG A 46 -0.17 7.77 -12.58
CA ARG A 46 -0.44 9.21 -12.70
C ARG A 46 0.74 10.05 -12.23
N TYR A 47 1.36 9.68 -11.11
CA TYR A 47 2.56 10.34 -10.60
C TYR A 47 3.71 10.25 -11.61
N ALA A 48 3.93 9.07 -12.20
CA ALA A 48 4.96 8.83 -13.21
C ALA A 48 4.65 9.45 -14.58
N GLY A 49 3.44 9.99 -14.78
CA GLY A 49 2.98 10.48 -16.09
C GLY A 49 3.01 9.40 -17.18
N ALA A 50 2.88 8.12 -16.80
CA ALA A 50 3.09 7.00 -17.70
C ALA A 50 1.88 6.83 -18.65
N ARG A 51 2.14 6.86 -19.96
CA ARG A 51 1.14 6.57 -21.00
C ARG A 51 1.18 5.10 -21.47
N LEU A 52 2.31 4.44 -21.29
CA LEU A 52 2.58 3.03 -21.60
C LEU A 52 3.44 2.41 -20.49
N GLY A 53 3.40 1.07 -20.38
CA GLY A 53 4.22 0.32 -19.44
C GLY A 53 5.71 0.50 -19.71
N ARG A 54 6.49 0.83 -18.66
CA ARG A 54 7.96 0.89 -18.72
C ARG A 54 8.60 0.65 -17.34
N PRO A 55 9.90 0.30 -17.27
CA PRO A 55 10.63 0.33 -16.01
C PRO A 55 10.56 1.71 -15.34
N ALA A 56 10.44 1.72 -14.02
CA ALA A 56 10.57 2.93 -13.22
C ALA A 56 12.01 3.44 -13.30
N SER A 57 12.16 4.74 -13.47
CA SER A 57 13.45 5.42 -13.41
C SER A 57 13.97 5.47 -11.98
N GLU A 58 15.27 5.68 -11.82
CA GLU A 58 15.89 5.81 -10.50
C GLU A 58 15.27 6.94 -9.65
N ARG A 59 14.95 8.08 -10.27
CA ARG A 59 14.27 9.19 -9.59
C ARG A 59 12.90 8.79 -9.05
N GLU A 60 12.13 8.05 -9.84
CA GLU A 60 10.81 7.54 -9.43
C GLU A 60 10.96 6.54 -8.27
N LEU A 61 11.92 5.63 -8.35
CA LEU A 61 12.22 4.66 -7.29
C LEU A 61 12.64 5.32 -5.98
N ASN A 62 13.54 6.31 -6.05
CA ASN A 62 13.99 7.04 -4.88
C ASN A 62 12.84 7.83 -4.25
N THR A 63 12.00 8.46 -5.06
CA THR A 63 10.83 9.18 -4.54
C THR A 63 9.83 8.24 -3.86
N LEU A 64 9.54 7.11 -4.49
CA LEU A 64 8.65 6.09 -3.93
C LEU A 64 9.19 5.55 -2.59
N ARG A 65 10.50 5.30 -2.51
CA ARG A 65 11.15 4.89 -1.27
C ARG A 65 10.96 5.93 -0.17
N SER A 66 11.30 7.19 -0.44
CA SER A 66 11.16 8.26 0.55
C SER A 66 9.72 8.43 1.03
N MET A 67 8.74 8.38 0.12
CA MET A 67 7.32 8.44 0.50
C MET A 67 6.90 7.28 1.41
N LEU A 68 7.39 6.06 1.14
CA LEU A 68 7.10 4.89 1.98
C LEU A 68 7.78 4.97 3.34
N GLU A 69 9.04 5.41 3.40
CA GLU A 69 9.77 5.63 4.65
C GLU A 69 9.02 6.65 5.52
N THR A 70 8.65 7.80 4.97
CA THR A 70 7.86 8.82 5.67
C THR A 70 6.49 8.29 6.12
N SER A 71 5.78 7.51 5.28
CA SER A 71 4.50 6.90 5.67
C SER A 71 4.65 5.95 6.86
N ILE A 72 5.71 5.14 6.88
CA ILE A 72 6.00 4.21 7.98
C ILE A 72 6.36 4.96 9.26
N GLU A 73 7.11 6.05 9.17
CA GLU A 73 7.42 6.93 10.31
C GLU A 73 6.14 7.55 10.88
N LEU A 74 5.27 8.09 10.03
CA LEU A 74 3.98 8.66 10.44
C LEU A 74 3.05 7.63 11.10
N GLU A 75 3.03 6.38 10.60
CA GLU A 75 2.26 5.29 11.22
C GLU A 75 2.80 4.90 12.60
N ARG A 76 4.11 5.05 12.86
CA ARG A 76 4.72 4.76 14.16
C ARG A 76 4.43 5.85 15.20
N ASP A 77 4.39 7.10 14.77
CA ASP A 77 4.11 8.25 15.65
C ASP A 77 2.61 8.43 15.91
N THR A 78 1.76 7.72 15.16
CA THR A 78 0.32 7.69 15.40
C THR A 78 0.03 6.71 16.54
N GLU A 79 -0.34 7.25 17.71
CA GLU A 79 -0.93 6.46 18.80
C GLU A 79 -2.01 5.52 18.25
N PRO A 80 -2.09 4.26 18.72
CA PRO A 80 -2.95 3.25 18.11
C PRO A 80 -4.40 3.74 18.08
N VAL A 81 -4.90 4.02 16.88
CA VAL A 81 -6.28 4.42 16.67
C VAL A 81 -7.13 3.21 17.04
N VAL A 82 -7.77 3.26 18.20
CA VAL A 82 -8.67 2.21 18.68
C VAL A 82 -9.70 2.00 17.57
N SER A 83 -9.72 0.80 16.98
CA SER A 83 -10.68 0.50 15.92
C SER A 83 -12.09 0.75 16.44
N LEU A 84 -12.79 1.73 15.85
CA LEU A 84 -14.15 2.06 16.22
C LEU A 84 -15.04 0.81 16.18
N HIS A 85 -14.80 -0.08 15.23
CA HIS A 85 -15.48 -1.37 15.13
C HIS A 85 -15.21 -2.26 16.34
N ALA A 86 -13.95 -2.37 16.78
CA ALA A 86 -13.59 -3.11 17.99
C ALA A 86 -14.22 -2.48 19.24
N GLY A 87 -14.26 -1.14 19.31
CA GLY A 87 -14.95 -0.40 20.37
C GLY A 87 -16.44 -0.70 20.44
N ILE A 88 -17.13 -0.73 19.29
CA ILE A 88 -18.56 -1.06 19.21
C ILE A 88 -18.84 -2.49 19.68
N VAL A 89 -18.01 -3.46 19.27
CA VAL A 89 -18.17 -4.86 19.70
C VAL A 89 -17.95 -5.00 21.21
N ALA A 90 -16.89 -4.38 21.75
CA ALA A 90 -16.61 -4.41 23.18
C ALA A 90 -17.74 -3.79 24.02
N HIS A 91 -18.30 -2.67 23.55
CA HIS A 91 -19.41 -2.00 24.22
C HIS A 91 -20.67 -2.88 24.27
N LYS A 92 -21.06 -3.49 23.15
CA LYS A 92 -22.21 -4.42 23.10
C LYS A 92 -22.02 -5.62 24.03
N ALA A 93 -20.80 -6.15 24.13
CA ALA A 93 -20.48 -7.24 25.04
C ALA A 93 -20.53 -6.81 26.52
N SER A 94 -20.24 -5.54 26.85
CA SER A 94 -20.44 -5.01 28.21
C SER A 94 -21.92 -4.87 28.56
N GLU A 95 -22.75 -4.32 27.65
CA GLU A 95 -24.19 -4.15 27.87
C GLU A 95 -24.91 -5.48 28.08
N ALA A 96 -24.52 -6.53 27.36
CA ALA A 96 -25.08 -7.87 27.52
C ALA A 96 -24.76 -8.48 28.90
N ARG A 97 -23.62 -8.14 29.51
CA ARG A 97 -23.22 -8.63 30.85
C ARG A 97 -23.91 -7.88 31.98
N THR A 98 -24.28 -6.63 31.79
CA THR A 98 -24.96 -5.82 32.82
C THR A 98 -26.47 -6.08 32.86
N ARG A 99 -27.04 -6.69 31.82
CA ARG A 99 -28.47 -7.04 31.72
C ARG A 99 -28.82 -8.47 32.16
N ALA A 100 -27.84 -9.31 32.45
CA ALA A 100 -28.02 -10.67 32.98
C ALA A 100 -27.92 -10.64 34.51
#